data_AF-A0A6G3MMY0-F1
#
_entry.id   AF-A0A6G3MMY0-F1
#
_cell.length_a   1.000
_cell.length_b   1.000
_cell.length_c   1.000
_cell.angle_alpha   90.00
_cell.angle_beta   90.00
_cell.angle_gamma   90.00
#
_symmetry.space_group_name_H-M   'P 1'
#
loop_
_entity.id
_entity.type
_entity.pdbx_description
1 polymer ?
#
loop_
_entity_poly.entity_id
_entity_poly.type
_entity_poly.pdbx_seq_one_letter_code
_entity_poly.pdbx_strand_id
1 'polypeptide(L)'
;QKLSKMKSDVKHCRNFKYSQEFKSKMLRCYPNGTRIQSSNYCPTQAWCLGIQMAAMNFQTPDINMQLNNGFFSENAKSGYILMPQQLIDGEYNKVHEITPDVCIKFSFKLSIICGRNIFGTCLFKNI
;
A
#
# COMPACT_ATOMS: atom_id res chain seq x y z
N GLN A 1 -7.84 8.21 -20.06
CA GLN A 1 -7.44 6.93 -20.69
C GLN A 1 -5.92 6.64 -20.54
N LYS A 2 -5.36 6.65 -19.32
CA LYS A 2 -3.91 6.41 -19.14
C LYS A 2 -3.57 5.56 -17.89
N LEU A 3 -4.41 4.56 -17.60
CA LEU A 3 -4.30 3.76 -16.37
C LEU A 3 -4.25 2.24 -16.60
N SER A 4 -4.06 1.78 -17.84
CA SER A 4 -4.03 0.35 -18.17
C SER A 4 -2.63 -0.29 -18.13
N LYS A 5 -1.57 0.46 -17.80
CA LYS A 5 -0.18 0.01 -17.95
C LYS A 5 0.55 -0.38 -16.66
N MET A 6 -0.14 -0.43 -15.53
CA MET A 6 0.47 -0.65 -14.20
C MET A 6 1.17 -2.02 -14.01
N LYS A 7 0.99 -2.99 -14.92
CA LYS A 7 1.69 -4.30 -14.86
C LYS A 7 3.09 -4.29 -15.50
N SER A 8 3.41 -3.36 -16.40
CA SER A 8 4.77 -3.21 -16.96
C SER A 8 5.63 -2.20 -16.19
N ASP A 9 5.04 -1.42 -15.29
CA ASP A 9 5.62 -0.15 -14.84
C ASP A 9 6.38 -0.24 -13.51
N VAL A 10 6.50 -1.41 -12.88
CA VAL A 10 7.32 -1.58 -11.67
C VAL A 10 8.79 -1.23 -11.93
N LYS A 11 9.29 -1.41 -13.16
CA LYS A 11 10.62 -0.94 -13.58
C LYS A 11 10.67 0.57 -13.91
N HIS A 12 9.54 1.19 -14.25
CA HIS A 12 9.44 2.61 -14.64
C HIS A 12 9.15 3.53 -13.44
N CYS A 13 8.60 3.00 -12.34
CA CYS A 13 8.40 3.70 -11.07
C CYS A 13 9.68 4.09 -10.32
N ARG A 14 10.88 3.79 -10.85
CA ARG A 14 12.16 4.27 -10.27
C ARG A 14 12.43 5.75 -10.55
N ASN A 15 11.82 6.33 -11.58
CA ASN A 15 11.99 7.76 -11.89
C ASN A 15 10.81 8.55 -11.32
N PHE A 16 10.79 8.73 -10.00
CA PHE A 16 9.65 9.27 -9.27
C PHE A 16 9.58 10.80 -9.31
N LYS A 17 9.43 11.40 -10.50
CA LYS A 17 9.27 12.86 -10.69
C LYS A 17 7.88 13.40 -10.30
N TYR A 18 6.98 12.58 -9.77
CA TYR A 18 5.56 12.93 -9.67
C TYR A 18 5.07 13.48 -8.34
N SER A 19 5.89 13.43 -7.27
CA SER A 19 5.50 13.85 -5.92
C SER A 19 4.98 15.29 -5.84
N GLN A 20 5.61 16.22 -6.57
CA GLN A 20 5.17 17.62 -6.59
C GLN A 20 3.82 17.84 -7.27
N GLU A 21 3.47 17.00 -8.24
CA GLU A 21 2.15 17.07 -8.89
C GLU A 21 1.03 16.48 -8.01
N PHE A 22 1.37 15.58 -7.08
CA PHE A 22 0.40 14.91 -6.21
C PHE A 22 -0.04 15.76 -5.02
N LYS A 23 0.74 16.79 -4.63
CA LYS A 23 0.31 17.77 -3.62
C LYS A 23 -0.99 18.48 -3.99
N SER A 24 -1.18 18.76 -5.29
CA SER A 24 -2.33 19.56 -5.79
C SER A 24 -3.38 18.72 -6.52
N LYS A 25 -3.17 17.41 -6.66
CA LYS A 25 -4.06 16.52 -7.42
C LYS A 25 -4.33 15.23 -6.65
N MET A 26 -5.58 14.78 -6.71
CA MET A 26 -5.97 13.47 -6.22
C MET A 26 -5.82 12.40 -7.31
N LEU A 27 -5.11 11.32 -7.01
CA LEU A 27 -4.98 10.17 -7.89
C LEU A 27 -5.74 8.95 -7.37
N ARG A 28 -6.28 8.18 -8.32
CA ARG A 28 -6.95 6.92 -8.06
C ARG A 28 -6.40 5.81 -8.95
N CYS A 29 -6.01 4.68 -8.34
CA CYS A 29 -5.68 3.44 -9.05
C CYS A 29 -6.76 2.38 -8.81
N TYR A 30 -6.94 1.52 -9.81
CA TYR A 30 -7.96 0.46 -9.82
C TYR A 30 -7.33 -0.88 -10.19
N PRO A 31 -7.95 -2.01 -9.81
CA PRO A 31 -7.56 -3.32 -10.31
C PRO A 31 -7.66 -3.35 -11.85
N ASN A 32 -6.72 -4.05 -12.48
CA ASN A 32 -6.74 -4.25 -13.93
C ASN A 32 -7.98 -5.08 -14.32
N GLY A 33 -8.68 -4.71 -15.40
CA GLY A 33 -9.88 -5.41 -15.89
C GLY A 33 -9.71 -6.90 -16.22
N THR A 34 -8.46 -7.37 -16.41
CA THR A 34 -8.14 -8.81 -16.52
C THR A 34 -8.46 -9.61 -15.26
N ARG A 35 -8.69 -8.96 -14.11
CA ARG A 35 -9.02 -9.59 -12.82
C ARG A 35 -10.51 -9.90 -12.75
N ILE A 36 -10.98 -10.76 -13.64
CA ILE A 36 -12.39 -11.18 -13.75
C ILE A 36 -12.88 -11.83 -12.44
N GLN A 37 -11.98 -12.53 -11.74
CA GLN A 37 -12.26 -13.15 -10.43
C GLN A 37 -12.15 -12.17 -9.24
N SER A 38 -12.17 -10.85 -9.48
CA SER A 38 -12.14 -9.82 -8.43
C SER A 38 -10.92 -9.83 -7.49
N SER A 39 -9.82 -10.48 -7.85
CA SER A 39 -8.57 -10.41 -7.05
C SER A 39 -8.04 -8.98 -6.91
N ASN A 40 -7.37 -8.66 -5.80
CA ASN A 40 -6.77 -7.34 -5.59
C ASN A 40 -5.29 -7.29 -6.02
N TYR A 41 -4.77 -6.08 -6.23
CA TYR A 41 -3.33 -5.80 -6.32
C TYR A 41 -2.80 -5.37 -4.95
N CYS A 42 -1.48 -5.29 -4.79
CA CYS A 42 -0.85 -4.83 -3.54
C CYS A 42 -1.00 -3.31 -3.40
N PRO A 43 -1.78 -2.80 -2.42
CA PRO A 43 -2.05 -1.37 -2.28
C PRO A 43 -0.82 -0.58 -1.80
N THR A 44 0.11 -1.21 -1.08
CA THR A 44 1.35 -0.59 -0.61
C THR A 44 2.17 0.01 -1.75
N GLN A 45 2.15 -0.62 -2.93
CA GLN A 45 2.82 -0.08 -4.11
C GLN A 45 2.22 1.27 -4.52
N ALA A 46 0.91 1.46 -4.43
CA ALA A 46 0.29 2.75 -4.75
C ALA A 46 0.62 3.80 -3.68
N TRP A 47 0.59 3.43 -2.39
CA TRP A 47 0.87 4.34 -1.28
C TRP A 47 2.34 4.80 -1.22
N CYS A 48 3.31 3.92 -1.47
CA CYS A 48 4.73 4.30 -1.56
C CYS A 48 5.00 5.29 -2.70
N LEU A 49 4.10 5.33 -3.70
CA LEU A 49 4.14 6.25 -4.82
C LEU A 49 3.31 7.52 -4.55
N GLY A 50 2.75 7.70 -3.36
CA GLY A 50 1.94 8.87 -3.00
C GLY A 50 0.53 8.90 -3.62
N ILE A 51 0.04 7.80 -4.20
CA ILE A 51 -1.33 7.71 -4.69
C ILE A 51 -2.28 7.61 -3.49
N GLN A 52 -3.23 8.54 -3.41
CA GLN A 52 -4.13 8.66 -2.25
C GLN A 52 -5.26 7.62 -2.28
N MET A 53 -5.80 7.29 -3.46
CA MET A 53 -6.93 6.37 -3.59
C MET A 53 -6.52 5.05 -4.27
N ALA A 54 -6.15 4.05 -3.48
CA ALA A 54 -5.95 2.69 -3.95
C ALA A 54 -7.26 1.90 -3.92
N ALA A 55 -8.04 1.96 -5.02
CA ALA A 55 -9.33 1.26 -5.08
C ALA A 55 -9.14 -0.25 -5.17
N MET A 56 -9.94 -0.99 -4.40
CA MET A 56 -9.90 -2.45 -4.31
C MET A 56 -11.31 -3.04 -4.31
N ASN A 57 -11.39 -4.33 -4.55
CA ASN A 57 -12.59 -5.16 -4.50
C ASN A 57 -12.86 -5.61 -3.06
N PHE A 58 -13.75 -4.90 -2.35
CA PHE A 58 -14.10 -5.18 -0.96
C PHE A 58 -14.77 -6.53 -0.74
N GLN A 59 -15.40 -7.09 -1.77
CA GLN A 59 -16.03 -8.41 -1.74
C GLN A 59 -15.04 -9.58 -1.63
N THR A 60 -13.74 -9.34 -1.87
CA THR A 60 -12.71 -10.39 -1.86
C THR A 60 -11.80 -10.23 -0.63
N PRO A 61 -11.89 -11.13 0.38
CA PRO A 61 -11.12 -11.04 1.62
C PRO A 61 -9.69 -11.60 1.47
N ASP A 62 -8.95 -11.13 0.46
CA ASP A 62 -7.57 -11.54 0.22
C ASP A 62 -6.56 -10.82 1.12
N ILE A 63 -5.30 -11.23 1.03
CA ILE A 63 -4.19 -10.64 1.82
C ILE A 63 -4.07 -9.12 1.61
N ASN A 64 -4.39 -8.62 0.41
CA ASN A 64 -4.31 -7.20 0.10
C ASN A 64 -5.43 -6.42 0.79
N MET A 65 -6.63 -6.99 0.85
CA MET A 65 -7.72 -6.43 1.65
C MET A 65 -7.41 -6.46 3.15
N GLN A 66 -6.75 -7.51 3.65
CA GLN A 66 -6.28 -7.55 5.04
C GLN A 66 -5.26 -6.45 5.33
N LEU A 67 -4.30 -6.21 4.42
CA LEU A 67 -3.36 -5.09 4.51
C LEU A 67 -4.08 -3.74 4.53
N ASN A 68 -5.09 -3.55 3.68
CA ASN A 68 -5.92 -2.34 3.66
C ASN A 68 -6.62 -2.11 4.99
N ASN A 69 -7.27 -3.15 5.53
CA ASN A 69 -7.98 -3.07 6.79
C ASN A 69 -7.03 -2.80 7.97
N GLY A 70 -5.85 -3.41 7.96
CA GLY A 70 -4.80 -3.15 8.96
C GLY A 70 -4.28 -1.71 8.87
N PHE A 71 -3.96 -1.24 7.66
CA PHE A 71 -3.47 0.12 7.45
C PHE A 71 -4.48 1.16 7.94
N PHE A 72 -5.72 1.11 7.44
CA PHE A 72 -6.78 2.04 7.83
C PHE A 72 -7.44 1.75 9.18
N SER A 73 -6.92 0.81 9.97
CA SER A 73 -7.31 0.67 11.38
C SER A 73 -6.74 1.81 12.24
N GLU A 74 -5.63 2.40 11.80
CA GLU A 74 -5.03 3.59 12.36
C GLU A 74 -5.95 4.81 12.26
N ASN A 75 -5.60 5.86 13.01
CA ASN A 75 -6.35 7.13 13.03
C ASN A 75 -7.87 6.93 13.23
N ALA A 76 -8.20 6.12 14.25
CA ALA A 76 -9.57 5.82 14.68
C ALA A 76 -10.49 5.28 13.57
N LYS A 77 -9.95 4.52 12.61
CA LYS A 77 -10.72 3.97 11.47
C LYS A 77 -11.43 5.02 10.63
N SER A 78 -10.90 6.25 10.59
CA SER A 78 -11.49 7.35 9.82
C SER A 78 -11.46 7.13 8.31
N GLY A 79 -10.64 6.19 7.82
CA GLY A 79 -10.37 6.00 6.40
C GLY A 79 -9.35 7.00 5.83
N TYR A 80 -8.76 7.84 6.68
CA TYR A 80 -7.74 8.81 6.30
C TYR A 80 -6.50 8.66 7.16
N ILE A 81 -5.34 8.60 6.50
CA ILE A 81 -4.02 8.57 7.14
C ILE A 81 -3.18 9.65 6.49
N LEU A 82 -2.52 10.46 7.34
CA LEU A 82 -1.65 11.51 6.84
C LEU A 82 -0.45 10.90 6.13
N MET A 83 -0.20 11.37 4.91
CA MET A 83 0.96 10.93 4.13
C MET A 83 2.26 11.36 4.82
N PRO A 84 3.34 10.56 4.77
CA PRO A 84 4.64 10.97 5.27
C PRO A 84 5.11 12.30 4.65
N GLN A 85 5.70 13.16 5.47
CA GLN A 85 6.12 14.52 5.08
C GLN A 85 7.07 14.50 3.86
N GLN A 86 7.92 13.47 3.75
CA GLN A 86 8.88 13.31 2.65
C GLN A 86 8.18 13.08 1.29
N LEU A 87 7.05 12.37 1.29
CA LEU A 87 6.23 12.16 0.10
C LEU A 87 5.42 13.41 -0.23
N ILE A 88 4.94 14.11 0.80
CA ILE A 88 4.31 15.43 0.64
C ILE A 88 5.33 16.35 -0.04
N ASP A 89 6.46 16.68 0.60
CA ASP A 89 7.44 17.67 0.14
C ASP A 89 8.20 17.32 -1.13
N GLY A 90 7.96 16.13 -1.66
CA GLY A 90 8.59 15.65 -2.89
C GLY A 90 10.08 15.40 -2.77
N GLU A 91 10.57 15.30 -1.54
CA GLU A 91 11.98 15.02 -1.22
C GLU A 91 12.27 13.53 -1.09
N TYR A 92 11.27 12.66 -1.27
CA TYR A 92 11.39 11.21 -1.14
C TYR A 92 12.57 10.61 -1.92
N ASN A 93 12.85 11.09 -3.15
CA ASN A 93 13.98 10.60 -3.94
C ASN A 93 15.35 11.06 -3.42
N LYS A 94 15.42 12.20 -2.71
CA LYS A 94 16.67 12.63 -2.10
C LYS A 94 17.10 11.59 -1.07
N VAL A 95 16.18 10.97 -0.33
CA VAL A 95 16.49 9.97 0.71
C VAL A 95 17.18 8.71 0.15
N HIS A 96 16.97 8.37 -1.12
CA HIS A 96 17.62 7.21 -1.77
C HIS A 96 18.94 7.55 -2.48
N GLU A 97 19.19 8.83 -2.80
CA GLU A 97 20.47 9.31 -3.34
C GLU A 97 21.39 9.91 -2.25
N ILE A 98 20.88 10.11 -1.03
CA ILE A 98 21.66 10.57 0.12
C ILE A 98 22.39 9.38 0.76
N THR A 99 23.62 9.65 1.17
CA THR A 99 24.55 8.77 1.88
C THR A 99 23.90 7.93 2.99
N PRO A 100 24.53 6.82 3.42
CA PRO A 100 24.04 5.93 4.48
C PRO A 100 23.59 6.59 5.80
N ASP A 101 23.90 7.87 5.99
CA ASP A 101 23.70 8.66 7.21
C ASP A 101 22.24 9.13 7.43
N VAL A 102 21.37 9.12 6.40
CA VAL A 102 19.94 9.52 6.54
C VAL A 102 18.97 8.32 6.51
N CYS A 103 19.48 7.12 6.21
CA CYS A 103 18.68 5.89 6.31
C CYS A 103 18.52 5.51 7.78
N ILE A 104 17.39 5.86 8.39
CA ILE A 104 17.03 5.35 9.71
C ILE A 104 16.72 3.87 9.57
N LYS A 105 17.71 3.02 9.82
CA LYS A 105 17.54 1.58 9.86
C LYS A 105 16.91 1.20 11.20
N PHE A 106 15.72 0.64 11.13
CA PHE A 106 15.10 0.00 12.29
C PHE A 106 15.43 -1.49 12.27
N SER A 107 15.94 -2.00 13.39
CA SER A 107 16.11 -3.44 13.61
C SER A 107 15.05 -3.91 14.60
N PHE A 108 14.27 -4.91 14.20
CA PHE A 108 13.26 -5.52 15.05
C PHE A 108 13.63 -6.99 15.29
N LYS A 109 13.59 -7.43 16.55
CA LYS A 109 13.72 -8.85 16.92
C LYS A 109 12.35 -9.35 17.38
N LEU A 110 11.74 -10.20 16.57
CA LEU A 110 10.48 -10.88 16.91
C LEU A 110 10.79 -12.30 17.39
N SER A 111 10.20 -12.72 18.51
CA SER A 111 10.27 -14.10 18.98
C SER A 111 8.88 -14.57 19.37
N ILE A 112 8.38 -15.60 18.69
CA ILE A 112 7.08 -16.21 18.99
C ILE A 112 7.31 -17.21 20.13
N ILE A 113 6.82 -16.88 21.32
CA ILE A 113 7.05 -17.69 22.53
C ILE A 113 6.03 -18.83 22.62
N CYS A 114 4.75 -18.52 22.39
CA CYS A 114 3.67 -19.49 22.38
C CYS A 114 2.44 -18.89 21.68
N GLY A 115 1.50 -19.74 21.24
CA GLY A 115 0.19 -19.33 20.78
C GLY A 115 -0.90 -20.16 21.46
N ARG A 116 -2.03 -19.55 21.79
CA ARG A 116 -3.19 -20.23 22.41
C ARG A 116 -4.42 -19.99 21.54
N ASN A 117 -5.22 -21.04 21.34
CA ASN A 117 -6.43 -20.99 20.50
C ASN A 117 -6.14 -20.48 19.07
N ILE A 118 -5.05 -20.96 18.48
CA ILE A 118 -4.58 -20.52 17.14
C ILE A 118 -5.62 -20.82 16.07
N PHE A 119 -6.46 -21.84 16.30
CA PHE A 119 -7.65 -22.14 15.52
C PHE A 119 -8.90 -21.97 16.40
N GLY A 120 -9.40 -20.74 16.52
CA GLY A 120 -10.71 -20.48 17.10
C GLY A 120 -11.79 -20.64 16.03
N THR A 121 -12.56 -21.73 16.07
CA THR A 121 -13.82 -21.95 15.31
C THR A 121 -13.91 -21.22 13.97
N CYS A 122 -12.99 -21.49 13.06
CA CYS A 122 -13.24 -21.24 11.65
C CYS A 122 -14.28 -22.29 11.22
N LEU A 123 -15.56 -21.94 11.34
CA LEU A 123 -16.56 -22.42 10.40
C LEU A 123 -16.05 -22.04 9.01
N PHE A 124 -15.20 -22.90 8.43
CA PHE A 124 -15.20 -23.12 6.99
C PHE A 124 -16.61 -23.62 6.65
N LYS A 125 -17.59 -22.70 6.61
CA LYS A 125 -18.77 -22.92 5.79
C LYS A 125 -18.24 -22.88 4.37
N ASN A 126 -17.98 -24.07 3.84
CA ASN A 126 -18.03 -24.32 2.41
C ASN A 126 -19.30 -23.64 1.88
N ILE A 127 -19.10 -22.56 1.12
CA ILE A 127 -20.04 -22.04 0.13
C ILE A 127 -19.19 -21.74 -1.10
#